data_AF-A0A7K0A7U0-F1
#
_entry.id   AF-A0A7K0A7U0-F1
#
_cell.length_a   1.000
_cell.length_b   1.000
_cell.length_c   1.000
_cell.angle_alpha   90.00
_cell.angle_beta   90.00
_cell.angle_gamma   90.00
#
_symmetry.space_group_name_H-M   'P 1'
#
loop_
_entity.id
_entity.type
_entity.pdbx_description
1 polymer ?
#
loop_
_entity_poly.entity_id
_entity_poly.type
_entity_poly.pdbx_seq_one_letter_code
_entity_poly.pdbx_strand_id
1 'polypeptide(L)'
;YVDGMASLWYCNVGHGRDEIVSAVAHQMRDLAAYQTFERFTNEPAERLCSLLAELSPFPAARVFLVSSGSEAVDTALKLARLAQAAAGHPERTTILARQPSYHGVTYGGMSASGLPANREYFGSMLPDVLHVPYDDLGAARERFAAADGRIAAVIAEPVVGAGGVYPPPPGYLEGLRRLCDDHGALLILDEIICGFGRLGTW
;
A
#
# COMPACT_ATOMS: atom_id res chain seq x y z
N TYR A 1 -5.98 -30.14 8.81
CA TYR A 1 -6.25 -29.35 7.58
C TYR A 1 -4.93 -28.93 6.97
N VAL A 2 -4.85 -28.82 5.64
CA VAL A 2 -3.73 -28.14 4.97
C VAL A 2 -4.15 -26.68 4.78
N ASP A 3 -3.37 -25.75 5.30
CA ASP A 3 -3.58 -24.33 5.08
C ASP A 3 -2.96 -23.92 3.74
N GLY A 4 -3.74 -24.02 2.67
CA GLY A 4 -3.30 -23.65 1.31
C GLY A 4 -3.23 -22.15 1.04
N MET A 5 -3.67 -21.31 1.99
CA MET A 5 -3.77 -19.85 1.83
C MET A 5 -2.77 -19.09 2.69
N ALA A 6 -1.98 -19.79 3.51
CA ALA A 6 -1.14 -19.19 4.55
C ALA A 6 -1.96 -18.22 5.43
N SER A 7 -3.05 -18.74 6.01
CA SER A 7 -4.14 -18.00 6.63
C SER A 7 -4.84 -17.10 5.61
N LEU A 8 -4.65 -15.78 5.69
CA LEU A 8 -5.09 -14.83 4.68
C LEU A 8 -3.84 -14.14 4.11
N TRP A 9 -3.01 -14.93 3.42
CA TRP A 9 -1.80 -14.50 2.70
C TRP A 9 -0.61 -14.04 3.55
N TYR A 10 -0.69 -14.08 4.88
CA TYR A 10 0.35 -13.50 5.76
C TYR A 10 1.24 -14.53 6.47
N CYS A 11 0.83 -15.80 6.59
CA CYS A 11 1.60 -16.82 7.31
C CYS A 11 2.76 -17.38 6.46
N ASN A 12 3.62 -16.50 5.92
CA ASN A 12 4.61 -16.82 4.89
C ASN A 12 5.70 -17.80 5.36
N VAL A 13 6.01 -17.80 6.65
CA VAL A 13 7.03 -18.68 7.26
C VAL A 13 6.43 -19.92 7.95
N GLY A 14 5.13 -20.14 7.78
CA GLY A 14 4.39 -21.26 8.37
C GLY A 14 4.01 -21.05 9.84
N HIS A 15 3.20 -22.00 10.34
CA HIS A 15 2.65 -21.97 11.71
C HIS A 15 3.65 -22.54 12.74
N GLY A 16 3.55 -22.11 13.99
CA GLY A 16 4.27 -22.74 15.11
C GLY A 16 5.78 -22.46 15.16
N ARG A 17 6.22 -21.27 14.71
CA ARG A 17 7.63 -20.87 14.77
C ARG A 17 8.05 -20.51 16.20
N ASP A 18 8.70 -21.44 16.89
CA ASP A 18 9.20 -21.23 18.26
C ASP A 18 10.15 -20.04 18.38
N GLU A 19 10.91 -19.72 17.32
CA GLU A 19 11.79 -18.55 17.30
C GLU A 19 10.99 -17.24 17.41
N ILE A 20 9.86 -17.15 16.69
CA ILE A 20 8.97 -15.97 16.73
C ILE A 20 8.26 -15.90 18.08
N VAL A 21 7.73 -17.03 18.56
CA VAL A 21 7.05 -17.10 19.87
C VAL A 21 7.98 -16.66 20.99
N SER A 22 9.23 -17.13 20.98
CA SER A 22 10.23 -16.79 21.99
C SER A 22 10.61 -15.31 21.94
N ALA A 23 10.82 -14.75 20.74
CA ALA A 23 11.15 -13.33 20.56
C ALA A 23 10.03 -12.40 21.06
N VAL A 24 8.78 -12.71 20.70
CA VAL A 24 7.59 -11.96 21.16
C VAL A 24 7.45 -12.08 22.68
N ALA A 25 7.53 -13.29 23.23
CA ALA A 25 7.39 -13.51 24.67
C ALA A 25 8.50 -12.81 25.48
N HIS A 26 9.72 -12.74 24.95
CA HIS A 26 10.81 -12.00 25.57
C HIS A 26 10.51 -10.49 25.60
N GLN A 27 10.20 -9.88 24.45
CA GLN A 27 9.91 -8.45 24.38
C GLN A 27 8.71 -8.05 25.24
N MET A 28 7.66 -8.88 25.29
CA MET A 28 6.48 -8.63 26.13
C MET A 28 6.78 -8.62 27.63
N ARG A 29 7.82 -9.36 28.08
CA ARG A 29 8.24 -9.37 29.50
C ARG A 29 9.15 -8.19 29.84
N ASP A 30 9.92 -7.70 28.89
CA ASP A 30 10.82 -6.57 29.07
C ASP A 30 10.06 -5.24 28.96
N LEU A 31 9.47 -4.96 27.80
CA LEU A 31 8.63 -3.79 27.54
C LEU A 31 7.56 -4.14 26.50
N ALA A 32 6.34 -4.41 26.98
CA ALA A 32 5.23 -4.81 26.12
C ALA A 32 4.76 -3.71 25.17
N ALA A 33 4.76 -2.45 25.60
CA ALA A 33 4.39 -1.31 24.77
C ALA A 33 4.96 0.00 25.32
N TYR A 34 5.46 0.84 24.42
CA TYR A 34 5.68 2.26 24.62
C TYR A 34 5.54 2.99 23.29
N GLN A 35 5.14 4.25 23.32
CA GLN A 35 4.87 5.06 22.14
C GLN A 35 6.17 5.49 21.42
N THR A 36 6.08 5.74 20.12
CA THR A 36 7.19 6.23 19.26
C THR A 36 6.91 7.61 18.64
N PHE A 37 6.27 8.49 19.40
CA PHE A 37 5.99 9.88 19.04
C PHE A 37 7.17 10.79 19.37
N GLU A 38 7.31 11.84 18.57
CA GLU A 38 8.35 12.87 18.69
C GLU A 38 9.76 12.27 18.78
N ARG A 39 10.40 12.36 19.95
CA ARG A 39 11.77 11.91 20.21
C ARG A 39 11.85 10.51 20.83
N PHE A 40 10.71 9.88 21.09
CA PHE A 40 10.67 8.57 21.74
C PHE A 40 10.70 7.45 20.72
N THR A 41 11.35 6.36 21.09
CA THR A 41 11.57 5.18 20.26
C THR A 41 11.86 3.97 21.15
N ASN A 42 12.00 2.80 20.55
CA ASN A 42 12.44 1.58 21.20
C ASN A 42 13.34 0.76 20.24
N GLU A 43 14.24 -0.03 20.80
CA GLU A 43 15.22 -0.80 20.02
C GLU A 43 14.57 -1.70 18.94
N PRO A 44 13.47 -2.45 19.22
CA PRO A 44 12.81 -3.24 18.18
C PRO A 44 12.32 -2.42 16.99
N ALA A 45 11.71 -1.26 17.23
CA ALA A 45 11.23 -0.38 16.17
C ALA A 45 12.40 0.18 15.33
N GLU A 46 13.48 0.63 15.97
CA GLU A 46 14.66 1.13 15.26
C GLU A 46 15.29 0.05 14.38
N ARG A 47 15.53 -1.13 14.97
CA ARG A 47 16.13 -2.26 14.26
C ARG A 47 15.27 -2.71 13.08
N LEU A 48 13.95 -2.79 13.25
CA LEU A 48 13.03 -3.16 12.17
C LEU A 48 13.05 -2.11 11.05
N CYS A 49 12.95 -0.82 11.39
CA CYS A 49 12.98 0.26 10.42
C CYS A 49 14.31 0.32 9.65
N SER A 50 15.45 0.14 10.32
CA SER A 50 16.77 0.06 9.67
C SER A 50 16.86 -1.13 8.71
N LEU A 51 16.45 -2.32 9.15
CA LEU A 51 16.46 -3.52 8.31
C LEU A 51 15.57 -3.35 7.08
N LEU A 52 14.35 -2.83 7.25
CA LEU A 52 13.42 -2.59 6.14
C LEU A 52 13.95 -1.53 5.17
N ALA A 53 14.64 -0.49 5.67
CA ALA A 53 15.26 0.51 4.82
C ALA A 53 16.45 -0.04 4.02
N GLU A 54 17.25 -0.95 4.60
CA GLU A 54 18.36 -1.63 3.93
C GLU A 54 17.88 -2.60 2.84
N LEU A 55 16.76 -3.29 3.09
CA LEU A 55 16.15 -4.20 2.11
C LEU A 55 15.39 -3.47 1.00
N SER A 56 15.01 -2.22 1.23
CA SER A 56 14.23 -1.44 0.26
C SER A 56 15.04 -1.15 -1.01
N PRO A 57 14.45 -1.28 -2.21
CA PRO A 57 15.10 -0.87 -3.45
C PRO A 57 15.22 0.65 -3.60
N PHE A 58 14.62 1.44 -2.70
CA PHE A 58 14.62 2.90 -2.78
C PHE A 58 15.78 3.51 -1.99
N PRO A 59 16.64 4.33 -2.64
CA PRO A 59 17.67 5.08 -1.92
C PRO A 59 17.04 5.98 -0.85
N ALA A 60 17.65 5.97 0.35
CA ALA A 60 17.16 6.73 1.50
C ALA A 60 15.70 6.44 1.90
N ALA A 61 15.27 5.18 1.75
CA ALA A 61 13.98 4.71 2.23
C ALA A 61 13.70 5.16 3.68
N ARG A 62 12.43 5.43 3.95
CA ARG A 62 11.91 5.74 5.28
C ARG A 62 10.74 4.81 5.57
N VAL A 63 10.65 4.38 6.81
CA VAL A 63 9.64 3.42 7.26
C VAL A 63 8.74 4.11 8.27
N PHE A 64 7.44 4.02 8.05
CA PHE A 64 6.42 4.46 8.99
C PHE A 64 5.60 3.23 9.39
N LEU A 65 5.69 2.84 10.67
CA LEU A 65 5.06 1.63 11.18
C LEU A 65 3.58 1.88 11.50
N VAL A 66 2.76 0.89 11.17
CA VAL A 66 1.31 0.84 11.45
C VAL A 66 0.93 -0.60 11.81
N SER A 67 -0.31 -0.81 12.24
CA SER A 67 -0.78 -2.12 12.73
C SER A 67 -1.58 -2.91 11.69
N SER A 68 -1.88 -2.33 10.52
CA SER A 68 -2.59 -3.04 9.46
C SER A 68 -2.28 -2.50 8.07
N GLY A 69 -2.58 -3.31 7.05
CA GLY A 69 -2.54 -2.87 5.67
C GLY A 69 -3.50 -1.71 5.36
N SER A 70 -4.66 -1.66 6.00
CA SER A 70 -5.61 -0.54 5.82
C SER A 70 -5.03 0.78 6.35
N GLU A 71 -4.37 0.74 7.51
CA GLU A 71 -3.67 1.91 8.06
C GLU A 71 -2.47 2.32 7.19
N ALA A 72 -1.78 1.35 6.59
CA ALA A 72 -0.66 1.62 5.68
C ALA A 72 -1.13 2.36 4.44
N VAL A 73 -2.23 1.91 3.83
CA VAL A 73 -2.84 2.57 2.67
C VAL A 73 -3.31 3.97 3.04
N ASP A 74 -4.11 4.15 4.09
CA ASP A 74 -4.58 5.49 4.49
C ASP A 74 -3.40 6.44 4.78
N THR A 75 -2.33 5.92 5.38
CA THR A 75 -1.10 6.69 5.60
C THR A 75 -0.44 7.06 4.27
N ALA A 76 -0.31 6.13 3.32
CA ALA A 76 0.28 6.38 2.01
C ALA A 76 -0.54 7.41 1.20
N LEU A 77 -1.88 7.33 1.21
CA LEU A 77 -2.76 8.29 0.56
C LEU A 77 -2.60 9.70 1.15
N LYS A 78 -2.51 9.80 2.48
CA LYS A 78 -2.26 11.08 3.18
C LYS A 78 -0.88 11.64 2.86
N LEU A 79 0.15 10.80 2.88
CA LEU A 79 1.52 11.20 2.55
C LEU A 79 1.63 11.67 1.09
N ALA A 80 0.93 11.02 0.16
CA ALA A 80 0.92 11.44 -1.24
C ALA A 80 0.35 12.86 -1.41
N ARG A 81 -0.81 13.15 -0.80
CA ARG A 81 -1.40 14.49 -0.81
C ARG A 81 -0.52 15.53 -0.11
N LEU A 82 0.05 15.15 1.05
CA LEU A 82 0.97 16.02 1.78
C LEU A 82 2.23 16.34 0.97
N ALA A 83 2.81 15.35 0.31
CA ALA A 83 3.98 15.53 -0.54
C ALA A 83 3.70 16.48 -1.70
N GLN A 84 2.54 16.36 -2.35
CA GLN A 84 2.14 17.31 -3.40
C GLN A 84 1.97 18.73 -2.87
N ALA A 85 1.26 18.89 -1.73
CA ALA A 85 1.10 20.19 -1.10
C ALA A 85 2.45 20.82 -0.70
N ALA A 86 3.35 20.03 -0.12
CA ALA A 86 4.70 20.45 0.24
C ALA A 86 5.56 20.82 -0.98
N ALA A 87 5.30 20.20 -2.13
CA ALA A 87 5.92 20.53 -3.41
C ALA A 87 5.29 21.77 -4.11
N GLY A 88 4.30 22.42 -3.50
CA GLY A 88 3.64 23.61 -4.05
C GLY A 88 2.41 23.32 -4.93
N HIS A 89 1.91 22.07 -4.90
CA HIS A 89 0.76 21.62 -5.69
C HIS A 89 -0.41 21.12 -4.81
N PRO A 90 -0.97 21.96 -3.92
CA PRO A 90 -2.06 21.56 -3.02
C PRO A 90 -3.36 21.15 -3.75
N GLU A 91 -3.53 21.55 -5.01
CA GLU A 91 -4.63 21.15 -5.88
C GLU A 91 -4.57 19.68 -6.31
N ARG A 92 -3.41 19.02 -6.16
CA ARG A 92 -3.22 17.61 -6.48
C ARG A 92 -3.73 16.73 -5.35
N THR A 93 -5.02 16.42 -5.37
CA THR A 93 -5.69 15.61 -4.34
C THR A 93 -6.22 14.28 -4.87
N THR A 94 -6.35 14.11 -6.19
CA THR A 94 -7.01 12.96 -6.79
C THR A 94 -6.15 11.71 -6.70
N ILE A 95 -6.74 10.60 -6.25
CA ILE A 95 -6.12 9.28 -6.25
C ILE A 95 -6.70 8.48 -7.42
N LEU A 96 -5.84 7.93 -8.27
CA LEU A 96 -6.25 7.00 -9.31
C LEU A 96 -5.97 5.57 -8.83
N ALA A 97 -7.03 4.79 -8.64
CA ALA A 97 -6.98 3.39 -8.27
C ALA A 97 -7.45 2.50 -9.43
N ARG A 98 -7.34 1.18 -9.24
CA ARG A 98 -7.70 0.18 -10.24
C ARG A 98 -8.93 -0.61 -9.83
N GLN A 99 -9.59 -1.25 -10.78
CA GLN A 99 -10.65 -2.23 -10.52
C GLN A 99 -10.48 -3.49 -11.38
N PRO A 100 -10.57 -4.70 -10.80
CA PRO A 100 -10.67 -4.97 -9.36
C PRO A 100 -9.37 -4.62 -8.61
N SER A 101 -9.48 -4.30 -7.32
CA SER A 101 -8.34 -4.09 -6.40
C SER A 101 -8.79 -4.14 -4.93
N TYR A 102 -7.87 -4.41 -4.01
CA TYR A 102 -8.13 -4.35 -2.58
C TYR A 102 -7.03 -3.59 -1.84
N HIS A 103 -7.43 -2.53 -1.15
CA HIS A 103 -6.56 -1.60 -0.44
C HIS A 103 -7.02 -1.38 1.01
N GLY A 104 -7.73 -2.37 1.59
CA GLY A 104 -8.21 -2.33 2.96
C GLY A 104 -9.63 -1.81 3.16
N VAL A 105 -9.98 -1.57 4.42
CA VAL A 105 -11.37 -1.31 4.87
C VAL A 105 -11.53 -0.03 5.70
N THR A 106 -10.46 0.74 5.89
CA THR A 106 -10.57 2.15 6.31
C THR A 106 -11.25 2.97 5.22
N TYR A 107 -11.82 4.14 5.54
CA TYR A 107 -12.52 4.93 4.51
C TYR A 107 -11.61 5.31 3.33
N GLY A 108 -10.32 5.59 3.55
CA GLY A 108 -9.37 5.84 2.45
C GLY A 108 -9.16 4.61 1.57
N GLY A 109 -8.69 3.52 2.17
CA GLY A 109 -8.45 2.25 1.50
C GLY A 109 -9.69 1.67 0.81
N MET A 110 -10.85 1.72 1.46
CA MET A 110 -12.12 1.30 0.89
C MET A 110 -12.49 2.16 -0.32
N SER A 111 -12.27 3.48 -0.26
CA SER A 111 -12.49 4.39 -1.39
C SER A 111 -11.57 4.12 -2.57
N ALA A 112 -10.38 3.55 -2.33
CA ALA A 112 -9.45 3.11 -3.39
C ALA A 112 -9.69 1.66 -3.86
N SER A 113 -10.33 0.81 -3.06
CA SER A 113 -10.53 -0.62 -3.37
C SER A 113 -11.61 -0.89 -4.43
N GLY A 114 -11.24 -1.36 -5.61
CA GLY A 114 -12.13 -1.63 -6.74
C GLY A 114 -13.08 -2.84 -6.61
N LEU A 115 -13.53 -3.19 -5.41
CA LEU A 115 -14.49 -4.28 -5.13
C LEU A 115 -15.84 -3.71 -4.66
N PRO A 116 -16.87 -3.65 -5.53
CA PRO A 116 -18.14 -2.99 -5.21
C PRO A 116 -18.82 -3.50 -3.94
N ALA A 117 -18.76 -4.81 -3.69
CA ALA A 117 -19.35 -5.43 -2.50
C ALA A 117 -18.75 -4.89 -1.18
N ASN A 118 -17.49 -4.46 -1.19
CA ASN A 118 -16.84 -3.92 0.01
C ASN A 118 -17.29 -2.49 0.35
N ARG A 119 -18.03 -1.84 -0.55
CA ARG A 119 -18.53 -0.47 -0.41
C ARG A 119 -20.05 -0.41 -0.22
N GLU A 120 -20.73 -1.53 -0.42
CA GLU A 120 -22.17 -1.63 -0.33
C GLU A 120 -22.64 -1.18 1.06
N TYR A 121 -23.71 -0.37 1.11
CA TYR A 121 -24.32 0.16 2.34
C TYR A 121 -23.54 1.21 3.15
N PHE A 122 -22.31 1.58 2.76
CA PHE A 122 -21.50 2.57 3.52
C PHE A 122 -21.66 4.03 3.05
N GLY A 123 -22.52 4.28 2.06
CA GLY A 123 -22.78 5.62 1.52
C GLY A 123 -21.68 6.11 0.58
N SER A 124 -21.51 7.43 0.52
CA SER A 124 -20.50 8.06 -0.34
C SER A 124 -19.09 7.80 0.17
N MET A 125 -18.23 7.31 -0.73
CA MET A 125 -16.80 7.18 -0.51
C MET A 125 -16.11 8.56 -0.49
N LEU A 126 -14.82 8.60 -0.15
CA LEU A 126 -14.04 9.83 -0.21
C LEU A 126 -14.13 10.44 -1.63
N PRO A 127 -14.29 11.77 -1.72
CA PRO A 127 -14.21 12.44 -3.00
C PRO A 127 -12.78 12.31 -3.57
N ASP A 128 -12.68 12.54 -4.88
CA ASP A 128 -11.40 12.53 -5.62
C ASP A 128 -10.67 11.18 -5.61
N VAL A 129 -11.42 10.07 -5.65
CA VAL A 129 -10.88 8.75 -5.98
C VAL A 129 -11.51 8.22 -7.26
N LEU A 130 -10.67 8.02 -8.28
CA LEU A 130 -11.08 7.55 -9.60
C LEU A 130 -10.63 6.11 -9.80
N HIS A 131 -11.37 5.37 -10.63
CA HIS A 131 -11.05 3.98 -10.96
C HIS A 131 -10.89 3.80 -12.46
N VAL A 132 -9.93 2.97 -12.84
CA VAL A 132 -9.73 2.44 -14.20
C VAL A 132 -9.63 0.92 -14.15
N PRO A 133 -9.92 0.20 -15.24
CA PRO A 133 -9.62 -1.24 -15.31
C PRO A 133 -8.15 -1.51 -14.95
N TYR A 134 -7.90 -2.59 -14.20
CA TYR A 134 -6.57 -2.91 -13.65
C TYR A 134 -5.49 -3.19 -14.70
N ASP A 135 -5.90 -3.39 -15.96
CA ASP A 135 -5.13 -3.80 -17.11
C ASP A 135 -5.19 -2.79 -18.29
N ASP A 136 -5.94 -1.68 -18.14
CA ASP A 136 -6.13 -0.69 -19.20
C ASP A 136 -5.31 0.60 -18.96
N LEU A 137 -4.14 0.65 -19.59
CA LEU A 137 -3.26 1.82 -19.52
C LEU A 137 -3.82 3.01 -20.35
N GLY A 138 -4.65 2.74 -21.36
CA GLY A 138 -5.30 3.78 -22.15
C GLY A 138 -6.31 4.55 -21.30
N ALA A 139 -7.15 3.84 -20.55
CA ALA A 139 -8.07 4.43 -19.60
C ALA A 139 -7.34 5.27 -18.53
N ALA A 140 -6.18 4.80 -18.04
CA ALA A 140 -5.36 5.59 -17.13
C ALA A 140 -4.91 6.92 -17.76
N ARG A 141 -4.41 6.90 -19.01
CA ARG A 141 -4.02 8.13 -19.74
C ARG A 141 -5.17 9.09 -19.92
N GLU A 142 -6.36 8.59 -20.27
CA GLU A 142 -7.57 9.41 -20.39
C GLU A 142 -7.95 10.08 -19.07
N ARG A 143 -7.84 9.36 -17.93
CA ARG A 143 -8.07 9.95 -16.60
C ARG A 143 -7.05 11.02 -16.26
N PHE A 144 -5.78 10.83 -16.57
CA PHE A 144 -4.75 11.85 -16.39
C PHE A 144 -5.03 13.11 -17.21
N ALA A 145 -5.44 12.95 -18.47
CA ALA A 145 -5.81 14.07 -19.33
C ALA A 145 -7.04 14.83 -18.78
N ALA A 146 -8.08 14.10 -18.34
CA ALA A 146 -9.31 14.70 -17.81
C ALA A 146 -9.15 15.32 -16.41
N ALA A 147 -8.18 14.87 -15.62
CA ALA A 147 -7.95 15.39 -14.27
C ALA A 147 -7.28 16.76 -14.25
N ASP A 148 -6.74 17.23 -15.39
CA ASP A 148 -6.09 18.53 -15.54
C ASP A 148 -4.99 18.76 -14.48
N GLY A 149 -4.10 17.78 -14.34
CA GLY A 149 -2.97 17.85 -13.42
C GLY A 149 -3.32 17.71 -11.94
N ARG A 150 -4.55 17.33 -11.56
CA ARG A 150 -4.99 17.17 -10.15
C ARG A 150 -4.71 15.79 -9.53
N ILE A 151 -4.09 14.86 -10.27
CA ILE A 151 -3.76 13.54 -9.74
C ILE A 151 -2.55 13.64 -8.81
N ALA A 152 -2.77 13.30 -7.54
CA ALA A 152 -1.75 13.22 -6.51
C ALA A 152 -0.91 11.95 -6.65
N ALA A 153 -1.59 10.81 -6.82
CA ALA A 153 -0.97 9.51 -6.91
C ALA A 153 -1.83 8.48 -7.65
N VAL A 154 -1.16 7.47 -8.18
CA VAL A 154 -1.75 6.19 -8.59
C VAL A 154 -1.45 5.15 -7.51
N ILE A 155 -2.44 4.34 -7.14
CA ILE A 155 -2.24 3.19 -6.24
C ILE A 155 -2.50 1.87 -6.98
N ALA A 156 -1.58 0.92 -6.83
CA ALA A 156 -1.64 -0.38 -7.49
C ALA A 156 -0.96 -1.47 -6.66
N GLU A 157 -1.64 -2.61 -6.48
CA GLU A 157 -1.00 -3.88 -6.12
C GLU A 157 -0.12 -4.39 -7.30
N PRO A 158 1.09 -4.93 -7.07
CA PRO A 158 1.85 -5.55 -8.16
C PRO A 158 1.08 -6.69 -8.83
N VAL A 159 0.41 -7.53 -8.03
CA VAL A 159 -0.57 -8.53 -8.45
C VAL A 159 -1.83 -8.30 -7.62
N VAL A 160 -2.99 -8.16 -8.26
CA VAL A 160 -4.26 -7.97 -7.54
C VAL A 160 -4.57 -9.25 -6.76
N GLY A 161 -4.54 -9.20 -5.43
CA GLY A 161 -4.72 -10.37 -4.58
C GLY A 161 -6.20 -10.71 -4.38
N ALA A 162 -6.86 -10.04 -3.44
CA ALA A 162 -8.23 -10.34 -3.04
C ALA A 162 -9.27 -10.15 -4.15
N GLY A 163 -8.92 -9.43 -5.22
CA GLY A 163 -9.78 -9.30 -6.40
C GLY A 163 -9.89 -10.56 -7.26
N GLY A 164 -8.97 -11.52 -7.11
CA GLY A 164 -9.01 -12.78 -7.87
C GLY A 164 -7.65 -13.28 -8.38
N VAL A 165 -6.54 -12.83 -7.79
CA VAL A 165 -5.16 -13.18 -8.22
C VAL A 165 -4.94 -12.83 -9.70
N TYR A 166 -4.94 -11.53 -10.01
CA TYR A 166 -4.74 -11.02 -11.37
C TYR A 166 -3.36 -10.40 -11.55
N PRO A 167 -2.43 -11.07 -12.25
CA PRO A 167 -1.19 -10.47 -12.70
C PRO A 167 -1.45 -9.32 -13.68
N PRO A 168 -0.63 -8.26 -13.68
CA PRO A 168 -0.78 -7.16 -14.62
C PRO A 168 -0.34 -7.62 -16.02
N PRO A 169 -0.89 -7.03 -17.10
CA PRO A 169 -0.34 -7.22 -18.43
C PRO A 169 1.12 -6.78 -18.51
N PRO A 170 1.94 -7.37 -19.38
CA PRO A 170 3.33 -6.96 -19.58
C PRO A 170 3.44 -5.46 -19.89
N GLY A 171 4.33 -4.77 -19.17
CA GLY A 171 4.58 -3.33 -19.37
C GLY A 171 3.55 -2.39 -18.74
N TYR A 172 2.50 -2.91 -18.09
CA TYR A 172 1.43 -2.10 -17.52
C TYR A 172 1.91 -1.26 -16.34
N LEU A 173 2.59 -1.87 -15.36
CA LEU A 173 3.09 -1.15 -14.17
C LEU A 173 4.19 -0.14 -14.54
N GLU A 174 5.08 -0.49 -15.47
CA GLU A 174 6.07 0.43 -16.03
C GLU A 174 5.39 1.57 -16.78
N GLY A 175 4.26 1.29 -17.44
CA GLY A 175 3.40 2.29 -18.07
C GLY A 175 2.81 3.26 -17.07
N LEU A 176 2.28 2.77 -15.93
CA LEU A 176 1.79 3.62 -14.84
C LEU A 176 2.92 4.46 -14.24
N ARG A 177 4.11 3.89 -14.03
CA ARG A 177 5.28 4.63 -13.55
C ARG A 177 5.62 5.80 -14.47
N ARG A 178 5.76 5.55 -15.78
CA ARG A 178 6.02 6.60 -16.77
C ARG A 178 4.93 7.67 -16.76
N LEU A 179 3.66 7.26 -16.70
CA LEU A 179 2.54 8.20 -16.66
C LEU A 179 2.57 9.09 -15.40
N CYS A 180 2.93 8.52 -14.25
CA CYS A 180 3.15 9.29 -13.03
C CYS A 180 4.32 10.27 -13.18
N ASP A 181 5.43 9.85 -13.78
CA ASP A 181 6.60 10.70 -14.03
C ASP A 181 6.25 11.89 -14.94
N ASP A 182 5.61 11.62 -16.07
CA ASP A 182 5.24 12.60 -17.09
C ASP A 182 4.29 13.70 -16.54
N HIS A 183 3.49 13.38 -15.51
CA HIS A 183 2.50 14.28 -14.94
C HIS A 183 2.85 14.77 -13.52
N GLY A 184 3.97 14.32 -12.94
CA GLY A 184 4.38 14.64 -11.57
C GLY A 184 3.47 14.04 -10.48
N ALA A 185 2.79 12.93 -10.77
CA ALA A 185 2.07 12.15 -9.77
C ALA A 185 2.99 11.14 -9.08
N LEU A 186 2.60 10.68 -7.90
CA LEU A 186 3.30 9.60 -7.20
C LEU A 186 2.76 8.23 -7.62
N LEU A 187 3.58 7.18 -7.48
CA LEU A 187 3.13 5.80 -7.62
C LEU A 187 3.23 5.12 -6.25
N ILE A 188 2.11 4.63 -5.75
CA ILE A 188 2.01 3.84 -4.52
C ILE A 188 1.88 2.38 -4.95
N LEU A 189 2.88 1.56 -4.60
CA LEU A 189 2.78 0.12 -4.73
C LEU A 189 2.22 -0.47 -3.44
N ASP A 190 1.04 -1.08 -3.53
CA ASP A 190 0.44 -1.81 -2.43
C ASP A 190 1.00 -3.24 -2.38
N GLU A 191 2.04 -3.41 -1.58
CA GLU A 191 2.81 -4.65 -1.42
C GLU A 191 2.30 -5.52 -0.24
N ILE A 192 1.08 -5.28 0.28
CA ILE A 192 0.57 -6.00 1.47
C ILE A 192 0.62 -7.53 1.30
N ILE A 193 0.29 -8.03 0.10
CA ILE A 193 0.36 -9.47 -0.23
C ILE A 193 1.67 -9.82 -0.94
N CYS A 194 2.14 -8.95 -1.84
CA CYS A 194 3.22 -9.26 -2.76
C CYS A 194 4.62 -9.15 -2.12
N GLY A 195 4.75 -8.31 -1.09
CA GLY A 195 6.02 -8.05 -0.41
C GLY A 195 6.59 -9.28 0.30
N PHE A 196 7.87 -9.17 0.69
CA PHE A 196 8.59 -10.18 1.46
C PHE A 196 8.65 -11.56 0.79
N GLY A 197 8.85 -11.60 -0.53
CA GLY A 197 9.19 -12.83 -1.24
C GLY A 197 8.01 -13.62 -1.82
N ARG A 198 6.76 -13.18 -1.68
CA ARG A 198 5.57 -13.92 -2.16
C ARG A 198 5.66 -14.26 -3.65
N LEU A 199 6.16 -13.33 -4.46
CA LEU A 199 6.31 -13.48 -5.91
C LEU A 199 7.64 -14.12 -6.32
N GLY A 200 8.42 -14.65 -5.37
CA GLY A 200 9.76 -15.19 -5.63
C GLY A 200 10.85 -14.13 -5.80
N THR A 201 10.52 -12.86 -5.55
CA THR A 201 11.43 -11.71 -5.60
C THR A 201 11.21 -10.81 -4.37
N TRP A 202 12.23 -10.02 -4.02
CA TRP A 202 12.23 -9.08 -2.89
C TRP A 202 11.76 -7.70 -3.32
#